data_AF-A0A976E5A2-F1
#
_entry.id   AF-A0A976E5A2-F1
#
_cell.length_a   1.000
_cell.length_b   1.000
_cell.length_c   1.000
_cell.angle_alpha   90.00
_cell.angle_beta   90.00
_cell.angle_gamma   90.00
#
_symmetry.space_group_name_H-M   'P 1'
#
loop_
_entity.id
_entity.type
_entity.pdbx_description
1 polymer ?
#
loop_
_entity_poly.entity_id
_entity_poly.type
_entity_poly.pdbx_seq_one_letter_code
_entity_poly.pdbx_strand_id
1 'polypeptide(L)'
;MFLGLVGFDSSAEAAVRRLLAAISQARGKVGASEDQRPIWQIADVLEADAFLVRGAGVVQVSGTQLQFLPALYRSASGTPCGVDLGHLKSPFAISDAAHLKSLGLSTDGLSVFNLDHETSLLRALQMFEQLLRTERSLYALAAELTERRDEFDANHTYHLEREGVMDAIVDFPRRRVLLRPGIRPADVSADAWLRRPGSANFAPAHFVECSLIELGWLFAMRCPEVTLPERYQSKPIHIKANPKVRGSLLYPRHSLLIDLLWESPHTMARLSKECPELKPWLTRDIYALYLTRCISTQKPVSSKEPASSLPPPLDNASPSLLNRLGRNMHTISADLT
;
A
#
# COMPACT_ATOMS: atom_id res chain seq x y z
N MET A 1 -6.90 -1.98 -1.80
CA MET A 1 -6.04 -1.78 -2.99
C MET A 1 -6.57 -0.61 -3.76
N PHE A 2 -5.69 0.20 -4.31
CA PHE A 2 -6.04 1.43 -5.00
C PHE A 2 -5.94 1.25 -6.52
N LEU A 3 -7.01 1.64 -7.21
CA LEU A 3 -7.13 1.58 -8.65
C LEU A 3 -7.11 3.00 -9.22
N GLY A 4 -6.14 3.28 -10.07
CA GLY A 4 -6.07 4.53 -10.82
C GLY A 4 -6.88 4.39 -12.11
N LEU A 5 -7.68 5.40 -12.42
CA LEU A 5 -8.36 5.49 -13.70
C LEU A 5 -7.69 6.55 -14.56
N VAL A 6 -7.29 6.18 -15.77
CA VAL A 6 -6.59 7.08 -16.69
C VAL A 6 -7.38 7.20 -17.99
N GLY A 7 -7.74 8.42 -18.39
CA GLY A 7 -8.53 8.68 -19.60
C GLY A 7 -10.05 8.47 -19.43
N PHE A 8 -10.53 8.36 -18.20
CA PHE A 8 -11.95 8.16 -17.90
C PHE A 8 -12.66 9.51 -17.72
N ASP A 9 -13.81 9.68 -18.38
CA ASP A 9 -14.74 10.75 -18.07
C ASP A 9 -15.58 10.40 -16.83
N SER A 10 -16.34 11.37 -16.30
CA SER A 10 -17.14 11.17 -15.08
C SER A 10 -18.20 10.06 -15.22
N SER A 11 -18.72 9.82 -16.43
CA SER A 11 -19.72 8.76 -16.67
C SER A 11 -19.07 7.38 -16.64
N ALA A 12 -17.94 7.22 -17.32
CA ALA A 12 -17.17 5.98 -17.34
C ALA A 12 -16.60 5.65 -15.95
N GLU A 13 -16.10 6.65 -15.21
CA GLU A 13 -15.70 6.48 -13.82
C GLU A 13 -16.88 5.99 -12.95
N ALA A 14 -18.06 6.60 -13.09
CA ALA A 14 -19.24 6.18 -12.35
C ALA A 14 -19.68 4.74 -12.69
N ALA A 15 -19.46 4.29 -13.92
CA ALA A 15 -19.68 2.90 -14.31
C ALA A 15 -18.71 1.94 -13.59
N VAL A 16 -17.42 2.25 -13.57
CA VAL A 16 -16.42 1.46 -12.82
C VAL A 16 -16.74 1.43 -11.33
N ARG A 17 -17.11 2.57 -10.72
CA ARG A 17 -17.52 2.64 -9.30
C ARG A 17 -18.68 1.71 -8.98
N ARG A 18 -19.72 1.73 -9.82
CA ARG A 18 -20.89 0.85 -9.66
C ARG A 18 -20.49 -0.62 -9.72
N LEU A 19 -19.60 -0.98 -10.64
CA LEU A 19 -19.12 -2.35 -10.73
C LEU A 19 -18.31 -2.77 -9.50
N LEU A 20 -17.36 -1.95 -9.06
CA LEU A 20 -16.57 -2.24 -7.86
C LEU A 20 -17.45 -2.40 -6.60
N ALA A 21 -18.50 -1.59 -6.49
CA ALA A 21 -19.48 -1.70 -5.42
C ALA A 21 -20.28 -3.02 -5.51
N ALA A 22 -20.74 -3.41 -6.70
CA ALA A 22 -21.45 -4.66 -6.92
C ALA A 22 -20.58 -5.88 -6.58
N ILE A 23 -19.32 -5.88 -7.02
CA ILE A 23 -18.33 -6.93 -6.70
C ILE A 23 -18.13 -7.02 -5.18
N SER A 24 -18.00 -5.89 -4.51
CA SER A 24 -17.81 -5.85 -3.05
C SER A 24 -19.04 -6.39 -2.31
N GLN A 25 -20.25 -6.05 -2.77
CA GLN A 25 -21.50 -6.54 -2.19
C GLN A 25 -21.72 -8.04 -2.43
N ALA A 26 -21.41 -8.54 -3.63
CA ALA A 26 -21.52 -9.96 -3.95
C ALA A 26 -20.59 -10.81 -3.07
N ARG A 27 -19.39 -10.30 -2.78
CA ARG A 27 -18.42 -10.96 -1.88
C ARG A 27 -18.89 -11.01 -0.43
N GLY A 28 -19.52 -9.95 0.08
CA GLY A 28 -20.03 -9.90 1.46
C GLY A 28 -21.15 -10.91 1.77
N LYS A 29 -21.74 -11.56 0.76
CA LYS A 29 -22.82 -12.56 0.92
C LYS A 29 -22.31 -14.01 0.95
N VAL A 30 -21.09 -14.27 0.49
CA VAL A 30 -20.49 -15.60 0.50
C VAL A 30 -19.65 -15.71 1.78
N GLY A 31 -19.97 -16.70 2.62
CA GLY A 31 -19.43 -16.84 3.98
C GLY A 31 -17.91 -16.64 4.08
N ALA A 32 -17.49 -16.07 5.21
CA ALA A 32 -16.20 -15.44 5.50
C ALA A 32 -14.91 -16.30 5.40
N SER A 33 -14.96 -17.53 4.84
CA SER A 33 -13.83 -18.46 4.92
C SER A 33 -12.98 -18.59 3.65
N GLU A 34 -13.42 -18.17 2.46
CA GLU A 34 -12.67 -18.48 1.21
C GLU A 34 -12.21 -17.29 0.37
N ASP A 35 -12.76 -16.08 0.51
CA ASP A 35 -12.51 -15.01 -0.47
C ASP A 35 -11.98 -13.70 0.17
N GLN A 36 -10.76 -13.76 0.75
CA GLN A 36 -9.96 -12.58 1.09
C GLN A 36 -9.37 -11.88 -0.15
N ARG A 37 -10.21 -11.69 -1.17
CA ARG A 37 -9.86 -10.85 -2.33
C ARG A 37 -9.83 -9.40 -1.90
N PRO A 38 -8.89 -8.59 -2.41
CA PRO A 38 -8.78 -7.22 -2.00
C PRO A 38 -10.03 -6.44 -2.44
N ILE A 39 -10.46 -5.53 -1.58
CA ILE A 39 -11.41 -4.50 -1.97
C ILE A 39 -10.64 -3.46 -2.78
N TRP A 40 -11.08 -3.25 -4.02
CA TRP A 40 -10.55 -2.24 -4.92
C TRP A 40 -11.30 -0.92 -4.69
N GLN A 41 -10.55 0.16 -4.53
CA GLN A 41 -11.08 1.51 -4.38
C GLN A 41 -10.42 2.40 -5.42
N ILE A 42 -11.20 3.27 -6.05
CA ILE A 42 -10.62 4.26 -6.96
C ILE A 42 -9.88 5.30 -6.14
N ALA A 43 -8.64 5.57 -6.53
CA ALA A 43 -7.79 6.57 -5.91
C ALA A 43 -7.17 7.49 -6.97
N ASP A 44 -6.45 8.50 -6.49
CA ASP A 44 -5.55 9.30 -7.32
C ASP A 44 -4.51 8.39 -8.00
N VAL A 45 -4.17 8.70 -9.26
CA VAL A 45 -3.21 7.95 -10.08
C VAL A 45 -1.84 7.84 -9.37
N LEU A 46 -1.44 8.86 -8.62
CA LEU A 46 -0.20 8.88 -7.85
C LEU A 46 -0.23 7.95 -6.63
N GLU A 47 -1.36 7.32 -6.34
CA GLU A 47 -1.54 6.38 -5.22
C GLU A 47 -1.95 4.99 -5.66
N ALA A 48 -2.23 4.84 -6.95
CA ALA A 48 -2.77 3.62 -7.51
C ALA A 48 -1.73 2.49 -7.48
N ASP A 49 -2.17 1.33 -6.99
CA ASP A 49 -1.42 0.09 -7.07
C ASP A 49 -1.49 -0.53 -8.48
N ALA A 50 -2.55 -0.22 -9.23
CA ALA A 50 -2.76 -0.65 -10.61
C ALA A 50 -3.62 0.35 -11.38
N PHE A 51 -3.56 0.30 -12.70
CA PHE A 51 -4.25 1.25 -13.57
C PHE A 51 -5.23 0.60 -14.53
N LEU A 52 -6.44 1.15 -14.62
CA LEU A 52 -7.28 0.98 -15.79
C LEU A 52 -7.09 2.19 -16.69
N VAL A 53 -6.85 1.90 -17.96
CA VAL A 53 -6.54 2.88 -18.98
C VAL A 53 -7.64 2.88 -20.03
N ARG A 54 -8.16 4.07 -20.37
CA ARG A 54 -9.05 4.22 -21.52
C ARG A 54 -8.27 4.40 -22.81
N GLY A 55 -8.34 3.42 -23.71
CA GLY A 55 -7.58 3.43 -24.97
C GLY A 55 -7.86 4.67 -25.82
N ALA A 56 -9.12 5.10 -25.92
CA ALA A 56 -9.52 6.27 -26.70
C ALA A 56 -8.88 7.61 -26.27
N GLY A 57 -8.25 7.67 -25.09
CA GLY A 57 -7.51 8.86 -24.60
C GLY A 57 -5.99 8.73 -24.70
N VAL A 58 -5.48 7.63 -25.26
CA VAL A 58 -4.05 7.36 -25.45
C VAL A 58 -3.60 8.02 -26.76
N VAL A 59 -2.50 8.75 -26.70
CA VAL A 59 -1.79 9.25 -27.88
C VAL A 59 -0.37 8.69 -27.91
N GLN A 60 0.12 8.39 -29.10
CA GLN A 60 1.51 8.00 -29.31
C GLN A 60 2.38 9.25 -29.45
N VAL A 61 3.40 9.39 -28.60
CA VAL A 61 4.29 10.57 -28.62
C VAL A 61 5.54 10.30 -29.44
N SER A 62 6.17 9.14 -29.23
CA SER A 62 7.32 8.70 -30.03
C SER A 62 7.49 7.19 -29.92
N GLY A 63 7.68 6.48 -31.04
CA GLY A 63 7.96 5.04 -31.05
C GLY A 63 7.00 4.22 -30.16
N THR A 64 7.48 3.71 -29.03
CA THR A 64 6.70 2.90 -28.07
C THR A 64 6.17 3.69 -26.87
N GLN A 65 6.45 4.99 -26.80
CA GLN A 65 6.05 5.85 -25.69
C GLN A 65 4.61 6.31 -25.88
N LEU A 66 3.76 5.94 -24.92
CA LEU A 66 2.35 6.29 -24.88
C LEU A 66 2.13 7.33 -23.81
N GLN A 67 1.45 8.41 -24.18
CA GLN A 67 1.06 9.47 -23.27
C GLN A 67 -0.46 9.63 -23.30
N PHE A 68 -1.02 10.12 -22.20
CA PHE A 68 -2.40 10.55 -22.16
C PHE A 68 -2.50 12.05 -22.32
N LEU A 69 -3.56 12.48 -23.01
CA LEU A 69 -3.92 13.88 -23.05
C LEU A 69 -4.28 14.37 -21.63
N PRO A 70 -3.65 15.45 -21.14
CA PRO A 70 -3.84 15.94 -19.77
C PRO A 70 -5.30 16.26 -19.41
N ALA A 71 -6.15 16.57 -20.40
CA ALA A 71 -7.54 17.01 -20.20
C ALA A 71 -8.49 15.96 -19.60
N LEU A 72 -8.09 14.68 -19.51
CA LEU A 72 -8.90 13.58 -18.96
C LEU A 72 -8.40 13.11 -17.58
N TYR A 73 -7.60 13.93 -16.90
CA TYR A 73 -7.00 13.63 -15.62
C TYR A 73 -7.53 14.58 -14.53
N ARG A 74 -7.95 14.04 -13.40
CA ARG A 74 -8.04 14.79 -12.15
C ARG A 74 -7.24 14.05 -11.09
N SER A 75 -6.06 14.57 -10.76
CA SER A 75 -5.50 14.35 -9.42
C SER A 75 -6.48 14.90 -8.39
N ALA A 76 -6.37 14.46 -7.14
CA ALA A 76 -6.89 15.18 -5.98
C ALA A 76 -6.50 16.68 -5.99
N SER A 77 -5.39 17.06 -6.65
CA SER A 77 -4.99 18.46 -6.86
C SER A 77 -5.74 19.18 -8.00
N GLY A 78 -6.51 18.46 -8.82
CA GLY A 78 -7.19 18.97 -10.01
C GLY A 78 -6.26 19.34 -11.18
N THR A 79 -4.95 19.10 -11.07
CA THR A 79 -3.96 19.48 -12.09
C THR A 79 -3.88 18.41 -13.17
N PRO A 80 -4.09 18.72 -14.47
CA PRO A 80 -3.83 17.81 -15.58
C PRO A 80 -2.41 17.24 -15.55
N CYS A 81 -2.23 15.92 -15.67
CA CYS A 81 -0.90 15.31 -15.82
C CYS A 81 -0.89 14.29 -16.96
N GLY A 82 0.23 14.22 -17.69
CA GLY A 82 0.48 13.16 -18.65
C GLY A 82 1.13 11.97 -17.95
N VAL A 83 0.65 10.76 -18.21
CA VAL A 83 1.27 9.52 -17.72
C VAL A 83 1.98 8.85 -18.89
N ASP A 84 3.27 8.56 -18.70
CA ASP A 84 4.03 7.71 -19.62
C ASP A 84 3.82 6.24 -19.24
N LEU A 85 3.07 5.51 -20.07
CA LEU A 85 2.80 4.09 -19.83
C LEU A 85 4.08 3.24 -19.89
N GLY A 86 5.07 3.63 -20.68
CA GLY A 86 6.34 2.91 -20.81
C GLY A 86 7.17 2.92 -19.52
N HIS A 87 6.89 3.86 -18.62
CA HIS A 87 7.55 3.99 -17.33
C HIS A 87 6.67 3.59 -16.14
N LEU A 88 5.43 3.15 -16.38
CA LEU A 88 4.58 2.62 -15.31
C LEU A 88 5.15 1.29 -14.81
N LYS A 89 5.59 1.30 -13.54
CA LYS A 89 6.03 0.09 -12.83
C LYS A 89 4.86 -0.73 -12.30
N SER A 90 3.68 -0.12 -12.18
CA SER A 90 2.47 -0.79 -11.69
C SER A 90 1.76 -1.53 -12.81
N PRO A 91 1.08 -2.65 -12.50
CA PRO A 91 0.22 -3.33 -13.45
C PRO A 91 -0.82 -2.39 -14.05
N PHE A 92 -1.06 -2.51 -15.34
CA PHE A 92 -2.13 -1.77 -16.00
C PHE A 92 -2.86 -2.64 -17.03
N ALA A 93 -4.08 -2.25 -17.33
CA ALA A 93 -4.87 -2.83 -18.41
C ALA A 93 -5.48 -1.69 -19.23
N ILE A 94 -5.56 -1.88 -20.54
CA ILE A 94 -6.05 -0.86 -21.48
C ILE A 94 -7.36 -1.32 -22.10
N SER A 95 -8.34 -0.43 -22.16
CA SER A 95 -9.57 -0.67 -22.94
C SER A 95 -9.38 -0.27 -24.39
N ASP A 96 -10.27 -0.76 -25.25
CA ASP A 96 -10.26 -0.43 -26.68
C ASP A 96 -8.92 -0.75 -27.37
N ALA A 97 -8.57 -2.04 -27.36
CA ALA A 97 -7.39 -2.54 -28.07
C ALA A 97 -7.44 -2.28 -29.59
N ALA A 98 -8.64 -2.08 -30.16
CA ALA A 98 -8.79 -1.71 -31.57
C ALA A 98 -8.21 -0.32 -31.83
N HIS A 99 -8.45 0.64 -30.95
CA HIS A 99 -7.83 1.96 -31.03
C HIS A 99 -6.29 1.89 -30.95
N LEU A 100 -5.74 1.11 -30.01
CA LEU A 100 -4.28 0.94 -29.92
C LEU A 100 -3.68 0.35 -31.21
N LYS A 101 -4.35 -0.66 -31.78
CA LYS A 101 -3.94 -1.25 -33.06
C LYS A 101 -4.00 -0.23 -34.20
N SER A 102 -4.99 0.68 -34.20
CA SER A 102 -5.09 1.75 -35.19
C SER A 102 -3.95 2.76 -35.11
N LEU A 103 -3.35 2.93 -33.93
CA LEU A 103 -2.12 3.71 -33.71
C LEU A 103 -0.84 2.93 -34.09
N GLY A 104 -0.96 1.73 -34.66
CA GLY A 104 0.18 0.91 -35.06
C GLY A 104 0.92 0.27 -33.88
N LEU A 105 0.31 0.21 -32.70
CA LEU A 105 0.91 -0.35 -31.49
C LEU A 105 0.61 -1.85 -31.40
N SER A 106 1.62 -2.65 -31.08
CA SER A 106 1.39 -4.05 -30.72
C SER A 106 0.67 -4.11 -29.37
N THR A 107 -0.40 -4.89 -29.33
CA THR A 107 -1.12 -5.22 -28.10
C THR A 107 -0.63 -6.54 -27.48
N ASP A 108 0.41 -7.15 -28.05
CA ASP A 108 0.89 -8.46 -27.60
C ASP A 108 1.52 -8.32 -26.21
N GLY A 109 1.03 -9.13 -25.27
CA GLY A 109 1.43 -9.05 -23.86
C GLY A 109 0.79 -7.92 -23.06
N LEU A 110 -0.01 -7.03 -23.69
CA LEU A 110 -0.80 -6.05 -22.96
C LEU A 110 -2.11 -6.67 -22.47
N SER A 111 -2.46 -6.31 -21.25
CA SER A 111 -3.73 -6.71 -20.66
C SER A 111 -4.84 -5.80 -21.16
N VAL A 112 -5.87 -6.40 -21.76
CA VAL A 112 -6.98 -5.65 -22.37
C VAL A 112 -8.26 -5.88 -21.57
N PHE A 113 -9.08 -4.84 -21.45
CA PHE A 113 -10.42 -4.98 -20.88
C PHE A 113 -11.50 -4.26 -21.70
N ASN A 114 -12.76 -4.67 -21.54
CA ASN A 114 -13.92 -3.98 -22.08
C ASN A 114 -14.83 -3.50 -20.94
N LEU A 115 -15.16 -2.22 -20.92
CA LEU A 115 -16.04 -1.60 -19.91
C LEU A 115 -17.49 -2.08 -20.00
N ASP A 116 -17.94 -2.47 -21.19
CA ASP A 116 -19.29 -2.96 -21.42
C ASP A 116 -19.45 -4.44 -21.00
N HIS A 117 -18.35 -5.08 -20.59
CA HIS A 117 -18.34 -6.48 -20.18
C HIS A 117 -17.71 -6.63 -18.79
N GLU A 118 -18.56 -6.80 -17.77
CA GLU A 118 -18.15 -7.02 -16.38
C GLU A 118 -17.08 -8.12 -16.23
N THR A 119 -17.24 -9.24 -16.93
CA THR A 119 -16.29 -10.36 -16.88
C THR A 119 -14.89 -9.97 -17.38
N SER A 120 -14.80 -9.02 -18.31
CA SER A 120 -13.53 -8.53 -18.82
C SER A 120 -12.81 -7.68 -17.79
N LEU A 121 -13.53 -6.79 -17.10
CA LEU A 121 -12.96 -6.00 -16.01
C LEU A 121 -12.58 -6.89 -14.82
N LEU A 122 -13.40 -7.89 -14.46
CA LEU A 122 -13.07 -8.86 -13.42
C LEU A 122 -11.75 -9.60 -13.70
N ARG A 123 -11.51 -10.02 -14.95
CA ARG A 123 -10.24 -10.67 -15.33
C ARG A 123 -9.05 -9.72 -15.17
N ALA A 124 -9.19 -8.46 -15.56
CA ALA A 124 -8.13 -7.46 -15.37
C ALA A 124 -7.80 -7.26 -13.89
N LEU A 125 -8.83 -7.14 -13.03
CA LEU A 125 -8.64 -7.04 -11.58
C LEU A 125 -7.98 -8.29 -11.00
N GLN A 126 -8.42 -9.50 -11.37
CA GLN A 126 -7.81 -10.75 -10.93
C GLN A 126 -6.33 -10.85 -11.31
N MET A 127 -5.98 -10.41 -12.52
CA MET A 127 -4.60 -10.34 -12.95
C MET A 127 -3.80 -9.34 -12.12
N PHE A 128 -4.33 -8.14 -11.82
CA PHE A 128 -3.66 -7.21 -10.90
C PHE A 128 -3.46 -7.84 -9.52
N GLU A 129 -4.46 -8.54 -9.00
CA GLU A 129 -4.37 -9.25 -7.72
C GLU A 129 -3.26 -10.31 -7.70
N GLN A 130 -3.05 -11.00 -8.82
CA GLN A 130 -1.97 -11.96 -9.01
C GLN A 130 -0.60 -11.27 -9.06
N LEU A 131 -0.48 -10.19 -9.83
CA LEU A 131 0.78 -9.44 -10.00
C LEU A 131 1.20 -8.73 -8.70
N LEU A 132 0.24 -8.27 -7.91
CA LEU A 132 0.47 -7.55 -6.64
C LEU A 132 0.47 -8.48 -5.42
N ARG A 133 0.49 -9.81 -5.62
CA ARG A 133 0.38 -10.78 -4.53
C ARG A 133 1.49 -10.60 -3.48
N THR A 134 2.72 -10.37 -3.93
CA THR A 134 3.87 -10.20 -3.03
C THR A 134 3.70 -8.96 -2.17
N GLU A 135 3.43 -7.80 -2.76
CA GLU A 135 3.18 -6.54 -2.06
C GLU A 135 2.03 -6.66 -1.06
N ARG A 136 0.94 -7.32 -1.45
CA ARG A 136 -0.21 -7.55 -0.57
C ARG A 136 0.13 -8.44 0.62
N SER A 137 0.98 -9.44 0.40
CA SER A 137 1.39 -10.37 1.46
C SER A 137 2.39 -9.73 2.41
N LEU A 138 3.29 -8.88 1.89
CA LEU A 138 4.13 -8.01 2.72
C LEU A 138 3.29 -7.03 3.53
N TYR A 139 2.26 -6.42 2.95
CA TYR A 139 1.34 -5.57 3.70
C TYR A 139 0.63 -6.34 4.83
N ALA A 140 0.09 -7.52 4.54
CA ALA A 140 -0.55 -8.37 5.55
C ALA A 140 0.44 -8.76 6.66
N LEU A 141 1.68 -9.08 6.30
CA LEU A 141 2.74 -9.38 7.27
C LEU A 141 3.05 -8.17 8.16
N ALA A 142 3.13 -6.99 7.56
CA ALA A 142 3.38 -5.77 8.29
C ALA A 142 2.24 -5.44 9.27
N ALA A 143 0.99 -5.69 8.86
CA ALA A 143 -0.18 -5.50 9.70
C ALA A 143 -0.15 -6.47 10.90
N GLU A 144 0.07 -7.76 10.65
CA GLU A 144 0.20 -8.79 11.69
C GLU A 144 1.30 -8.45 12.71
N LEU A 145 2.49 -8.08 12.24
CA LEU A 145 3.61 -7.68 13.12
C LEU A 145 3.30 -6.40 13.91
N THR A 146 2.50 -5.49 13.36
CA THR A 146 2.12 -4.25 14.04
C THR A 146 1.08 -4.51 15.12
N GLU A 147 0.10 -5.38 14.84
CA GLU A 147 -0.97 -5.76 15.76
C GLU A 147 -0.44 -6.61 16.92
N ARG A 148 0.47 -7.55 16.64
CA ARG A 148 1.04 -8.48 17.62
C ARG A 148 2.44 -8.09 18.09
N ARG A 149 2.79 -6.81 17.96
CA ARG A 149 4.16 -6.31 18.22
C ARG A 149 4.70 -6.70 19.60
N ASP A 150 3.83 -6.79 20.61
CA ASP A 150 4.21 -7.05 21.99
C ASP A 150 4.60 -8.54 22.22
N GLU A 151 4.29 -9.42 21.26
CA GLU A 151 4.71 -10.83 21.26
C GLU A 151 6.14 -11.03 20.69
N PHE A 152 6.68 -10.02 20.02
CA PHE A 152 7.97 -10.10 19.34
C PHE A 152 9.07 -9.34 20.09
N ASP A 153 10.15 -10.03 20.42
CA ASP A 153 11.36 -9.41 20.96
C ASP A 153 12.28 -8.93 19.83
N ALA A 154 12.66 -7.64 19.89
CA ALA A 154 13.64 -7.03 19.00
C ALA A 154 14.99 -7.79 18.95
N ASN A 155 15.29 -8.49 20.04
CA ASN A 155 16.36 -9.45 20.31
C ASN A 155 16.48 -10.63 19.34
N HIS A 156 15.38 -10.99 18.69
CA HIS A 156 15.19 -12.35 18.20
C HIS A 156 14.75 -12.43 16.74
N THR A 157 14.97 -13.60 16.16
CA THR A 157 14.42 -13.95 14.85
C THR A 157 13.20 -14.82 15.06
N TYR A 158 12.14 -14.55 14.30
CA TYR A 158 10.91 -15.33 14.29
C TYR A 158 10.67 -15.86 12.89
N HIS A 159 9.91 -16.96 12.80
CA HIS A 159 9.43 -17.46 11.52
C HIS A 159 7.94 -17.79 11.64
N LEU A 160 7.25 -17.60 10.53
CA LEU A 160 5.89 -18.07 10.32
C LEU A 160 5.98 -19.42 9.64
N GLU A 161 5.37 -20.43 10.24
CA GLU A 161 5.30 -21.79 9.70
C GLU A 161 3.84 -22.22 9.58
N ARG A 162 3.47 -22.90 8.51
CA ARG A 162 2.15 -23.48 8.35
C ARG A 162 2.29 -24.88 7.77
N GLU A 163 1.73 -25.88 8.46
CA GLU A 163 1.76 -27.28 8.02
C GLU A 163 3.18 -27.79 7.72
N GLY A 164 4.18 -27.38 8.53
CA GLY A 164 5.58 -27.74 8.32
C GLY A 164 6.30 -26.95 7.22
N VAL A 165 5.63 -26.00 6.58
CA VAL A 165 6.19 -25.15 5.53
C VAL A 165 6.47 -23.75 6.08
N MET A 166 7.71 -23.29 5.89
CA MET A 166 8.13 -21.96 6.29
C MET A 166 7.62 -20.92 5.29
N ASP A 167 6.89 -19.95 5.80
CA ASP A 167 6.16 -18.95 4.99
C ASP A 167 6.83 -17.57 5.08
N ALA A 168 7.34 -17.21 6.25
CA ALA A 168 8.10 -15.98 6.43
C ALA A 168 9.18 -16.14 7.50
N ILE A 169 10.21 -15.30 7.44
CA ILE A 169 11.21 -15.12 8.49
C ILE A 169 11.34 -13.62 8.75
N VAL A 170 11.31 -13.24 10.02
CA VAL A 170 11.50 -11.87 10.49
C VAL A 170 12.69 -11.85 11.42
N ASP A 171 13.81 -11.32 10.94
CA ASP A 171 15.05 -11.13 11.70
C ASP A 171 15.08 -9.69 12.21
N PHE A 172 14.59 -9.49 13.44
CA PHE A 172 14.56 -8.16 14.06
C PHE A 172 15.96 -7.56 14.28
N PRO A 173 16.95 -8.31 14.80
CA PRO A 173 18.31 -7.79 14.97
C PRO A 173 18.92 -7.27 13.68
N ARG A 174 18.77 -8.01 12.57
CA ARG A 174 19.29 -7.58 11.26
C ARG A 174 18.33 -6.73 10.45
N ARG A 175 17.14 -6.47 11.00
CA ARG A 175 16.05 -5.70 10.37
C ARG A 175 15.64 -6.22 8.99
N ARG A 176 15.61 -7.55 8.85
CA ARG A 176 15.41 -8.24 7.59
C ARG A 176 14.14 -9.09 7.63
N VAL A 177 13.43 -9.11 6.52
CA VAL A 177 12.22 -9.89 6.32
C VAL A 177 12.40 -10.73 5.06
N LEU A 178 12.00 -11.98 5.14
CA LEU A 178 12.07 -12.93 4.04
C LEU A 178 10.69 -13.55 3.91
N LEU A 179 10.12 -13.50 2.71
CA LEU A 179 8.79 -13.99 2.43
C LEU A 179 8.83 -15.06 1.35
N ARG A 180 8.16 -16.18 1.56
CA ARG A 180 8.03 -17.22 0.54
C ARG A 180 7.26 -16.68 -0.67
N PRO A 181 7.75 -16.84 -1.91
CA PRO A 181 7.02 -16.42 -3.09
C PRO A 181 5.67 -17.11 -3.18
N GLY A 182 4.65 -16.35 -3.60
CA GLY A 182 3.32 -16.90 -3.87
C GLY A 182 2.46 -17.18 -2.64
N ILE A 183 2.95 -16.92 -1.43
CA ILE A 183 2.10 -16.87 -0.22
C ILE A 183 0.91 -15.94 -0.45
N ARG A 184 -0.26 -16.30 0.07
CA ARG A 184 -1.44 -15.45 -0.03
C ARG A 184 -1.49 -14.54 1.20
N PRO A 185 -1.99 -13.30 1.08
CA PRO A 185 -2.15 -12.41 2.24
C PRO A 185 -2.94 -13.05 3.39
N ALA A 186 -3.94 -13.89 3.07
CA ALA A 186 -4.74 -14.64 4.04
C ALA A 186 -3.93 -15.63 4.87
N ASP A 187 -2.87 -16.20 4.29
CA ASP A 187 -2.04 -17.21 4.93
C ASP A 187 -1.03 -16.57 5.91
N VAL A 188 -0.90 -15.24 5.90
CA VAL A 188 0.05 -14.51 6.74
C VAL A 188 -0.46 -14.30 8.17
N SER A 189 -1.79 -14.34 8.35
CA SER A 189 -2.43 -14.26 9.66
C SER A 189 -2.67 -15.67 10.17
N ALA A 190 -1.66 -16.24 10.83
CA ALA A 190 -1.76 -17.55 11.48
C ALA A 190 -1.13 -17.50 12.87
N ASP A 191 -1.66 -18.31 13.78
CA ASP A 191 -1.20 -18.46 15.16
C ASP A 191 0.19 -19.12 15.29
N ALA A 192 0.88 -19.36 14.18
CA ALA A 192 2.08 -20.19 14.10
C ALA A 192 3.39 -19.38 13.98
N TRP A 193 3.45 -18.24 14.68
CA TRP A 193 4.71 -17.52 14.86
C TRP A 193 5.57 -18.23 15.89
N LEU A 194 6.75 -18.68 15.45
CA LEU A 194 7.69 -19.40 16.30
C LEU A 194 9.02 -18.65 16.37
N ARG A 195 9.55 -18.52 17.58
CA ARG A 195 10.92 -18.02 17.78
C ARG A 195 11.89 -19.00 17.12
N ARG A 196 12.71 -18.48 16.21
CA ARG A 196 13.66 -19.28 15.43
C ARG A 196 14.86 -19.64 16.32
N PRO A 197 15.25 -20.92 16.43
CA PRO A 197 16.47 -21.32 17.13
C PRO A 197 17.71 -20.68 16.48
N GLY A 198 18.71 -20.32 17.29
CA GLY A 198 19.96 -19.74 16.77
C GLY A 198 20.77 -20.68 15.88
N SER A 199 20.55 -21.99 15.98
CA SER A 199 21.14 -23.04 15.15
C SER A 199 20.40 -23.32 13.84
N ALA A 200 19.26 -22.66 13.61
CA ALA A 200 18.47 -22.91 12.41
C ALA A 200 19.24 -22.55 11.14
N ASN A 201 19.11 -23.38 10.11
CA ASN A 201 19.73 -23.16 8.80
C ASN A 201 19.37 -21.78 8.22
N PHE A 202 20.17 -21.32 7.26
CA PHE A 202 19.87 -20.12 6.49
C PHE A 202 18.48 -20.21 5.84
N ALA A 203 17.88 -19.04 5.64
CA ALA A 203 16.66 -18.92 4.88
C ALA A 203 16.82 -19.48 3.46
N PRO A 204 15.79 -20.09 2.86
CA PRO A 204 15.88 -20.56 1.48
C PRO A 204 16.17 -19.41 0.51
N ALA A 205 17.07 -19.64 -0.45
CA ALA A 205 17.58 -18.60 -1.36
C ALA A 205 16.51 -17.98 -2.28
N HIS A 206 15.36 -18.63 -2.45
CA HIS A 206 14.28 -18.17 -3.32
C HIS A 206 13.28 -17.23 -2.60
N PHE A 207 13.48 -16.95 -1.31
CA PHE A 207 12.60 -16.05 -0.58
C PHE A 207 12.78 -14.62 -1.06
N VAL A 208 11.68 -13.89 -1.16
CA VAL A 208 11.72 -12.45 -1.45
C VAL A 208 12.20 -11.75 -0.19
N GLU A 209 13.29 -10.99 -0.32
CA GLU A 209 13.84 -10.20 0.78
C GLU A 209 13.29 -8.77 0.75
N CYS A 210 12.93 -8.25 1.92
CA CYS A 210 12.73 -6.82 2.14
C CYS A 210 13.24 -6.43 3.53
N SER A 211 13.53 -5.15 3.73
CA SER A 211 13.86 -4.66 5.08
C SER A 211 12.61 -4.45 5.94
N LEU A 212 12.77 -4.46 7.27
CA LEU A 212 11.70 -4.03 8.19
C LEU A 212 11.28 -2.57 7.97
N ILE A 213 12.20 -1.74 7.45
CA ILE A 213 11.92 -0.33 7.12
C ILE A 213 10.94 -0.27 5.94
N GLU A 214 11.21 -1.01 4.87
CA GLU A 214 10.32 -1.09 3.72
C GLU A 214 8.99 -1.71 4.08
N LEU A 215 8.98 -2.71 4.95
CA LEU A 215 7.77 -3.34 5.45
C LEU A 215 6.87 -2.34 6.19
N GLY A 216 7.45 -1.55 7.12
CA GLY A 216 6.74 -0.49 7.83
C GLY A 216 6.26 0.64 6.91
N TRP A 217 7.04 0.99 5.88
CA TRP A 217 6.63 1.95 4.86
C TRP A 217 5.45 1.45 4.03
N LEU A 218 5.51 0.21 3.54
CA LEU A 218 4.43 -0.45 2.82
C LEU A 218 3.13 -0.46 3.62
N PHE A 219 3.23 -0.73 4.92
CA PHE A 219 2.11 -0.67 5.85
C PHE A 219 1.53 0.73 5.96
N ALA A 220 2.35 1.73 6.29
CA ALA A 220 1.88 3.11 6.44
C ALA A 220 1.14 3.62 5.20
N MET A 221 1.69 3.35 4.01
CA MET A 221 1.09 3.83 2.76
C MET A 221 -0.26 3.20 2.42
N ARG A 222 -0.57 2.03 2.98
CA ARG A 222 -1.81 1.27 2.70
C ARG A 222 -2.75 1.17 3.90
N CYS A 223 -2.34 1.64 5.07
CA CYS A 223 -3.18 1.69 6.24
C CYS A 223 -4.25 2.79 6.05
N PRO A 224 -5.55 2.44 6.07
CA PRO A 224 -6.63 3.36 5.74
C PRO A 224 -6.79 4.48 6.78
N GLU A 225 -6.51 4.16 8.04
CA GLU A 225 -6.56 5.09 9.17
C GLU A 225 -5.25 4.99 9.93
N VAL A 226 -4.49 6.07 9.94
CA VAL A 226 -3.27 6.16 10.74
C VAL A 226 -3.43 7.21 11.82
N THR A 227 -3.05 6.85 13.04
CA THR A 227 -3.01 7.79 14.17
C THR A 227 -1.55 8.08 14.47
N LEU A 228 -1.16 9.33 14.28
CA LEU A 228 0.14 9.81 14.72
C LEU A 228 0.13 9.92 16.25
N PRO A 229 1.24 9.56 16.93
CA PRO A 229 1.38 9.84 18.35
C PRO A 229 1.15 11.33 18.62
N GLU A 230 0.47 11.64 19.73
CA GLU A 230 -0.02 12.99 20.05
C GLU A 230 1.06 14.08 19.90
N ARG A 231 2.30 13.77 20.30
CA ARG A 231 3.43 14.70 20.18
C ARG A 231 3.68 15.20 18.75
N TYR A 232 3.47 14.35 17.73
CA TYR A 232 3.68 14.74 16.33
C TYR A 232 2.52 15.56 15.76
N GLN A 233 1.38 15.63 16.46
CA GLN A 233 0.25 16.44 16.04
C GLN A 233 0.49 17.93 16.33
N SER A 234 1.21 18.26 17.40
CA SER A 234 1.38 19.63 17.89
C SER A 234 2.83 20.14 17.91
N LYS A 235 3.84 19.27 18.09
CA LYS A 235 5.23 19.70 18.23
C LYS A 235 5.95 19.81 16.88
N PRO A 236 7.02 20.62 16.79
CA PRO A 236 7.87 20.66 15.61
C PRO A 236 8.47 19.29 15.31
N ILE A 237 8.41 18.90 14.06
CA ILE A 237 8.92 17.64 13.51
C ILE A 237 10.27 17.93 12.86
N HIS A 238 11.28 17.19 13.27
CA HIS A 238 12.62 17.22 12.73
C HIS A 238 12.87 15.96 11.91
N ILE A 239 13.41 16.10 10.70
CA ILE A 239 13.99 14.97 9.98
C ILE A 239 15.34 14.59 10.62
N LYS A 240 15.57 13.28 10.76
CA LYS A 240 16.82 12.70 11.27
C LYS A 240 17.64 12.03 10.16
N ALA A 241 16.95 11.43 9.20
CA ALA A 241 17.54 10.69 8.10
C ALA A 241 16.51 10.47 6.99
N ASN A 242 16.98 10.28 5.76
CA ASN A 242 16.14 9.84 4.65
C ASN A 242 15.67 8.39 4.86
N PRO A 243 14.44 8.05 4.43
CA PRO A 243 13.94 6.68 4.51
C PRO A 243 14.78 5.75 3.62
N LYS A 244 15.30 4.67 4.21
CA LYS A 244 16.06 3.63 3.50
C LYS A 244 15.09 2.62 2.87
N VAL A 245 14.31 3.07 1.89
CA VAL A 245 13.36 2.25 1.13
C VAL A 245 13.71 2.28 -0.35
N ARG A 246 13.36 1.22 -1.09
CA ARG A 246 13.49 1.23 -2.55
C ARG A 246 12.74 2.41 -3.17
N GLY A 247 13.34 3.05 -4.17
CA GLY A 247 12.77 4.26 -4.80
C GLY A 247 11.39 4.07 -5.43
N SER A 248 11.00 2.83 -5.77
CA SER A 248 9.64 2.52 -6.25
C SER A 248 8.55 2.66 -5.19
N LEU A 249 8.90 2.85 -3.92
CA LEU A 249 7.95 3.13 -2.83
C LEU A 249 7.84 4.62 -2.47
N LEU A 250 8.69 5.46 -3.08
CA LEU A 250 8.71 6.90 -2.85
C LEU A 250 7.91 7.60 -3.96
N TYR A 251 6.97 8.44 -3.55
CA TYR A 251 6.25 9.34 -4.43
C TYR A 251 6.91 10.72 -4.45
N PRO A 252 6.74 11.53 -5.51
CA PRO A 252 7.33 12.88 -5.57
C PRO A 252 6.99 13.76 -4.36
N ARG A 253 5.77 13.62 -3.82
CA ARG A 253 5.34 14.31 -2.59
C ARG A 253 6.19 13.98 -1.36
N HIS A 254 6.77 12.79 -1.30
CA HIS A 254 7.64 12.39 -0.19
C HIS A 254 8.96 13.14 -0.26
N SER A 255 9.54 13.31 -1.44
CA SER A 255 10.73 14.14 -1.63
C SER A 255 10.45 15.58 -1.21
N LEU A 256 9.35 16.17 -1.67
CA LEU A 256 8.94 17.52 -1.27
C LEU A 256 8.82 17.65 0.26
N LEU A 257 8.12 16.72 0.91
CA LEU A 257 7.97 16.73 2.37
C LEU A 257 9.32 16.60 3.09
N ILE A 258 10.20 15.73 2.61
CA ILE A 258 11.53 15.51 3.20
C ILE A 258 12.39 16.77 3.06
N ASP A 259 12.38 17.42 1.90
CA ASP A 259 13.13 18.64 1.63
C ASP A 259 12.69 19.78 2.56
N LEU A 260 11.37 19.98 2.71
CA LEU A 260 10.81 20.96 3.66
C LEU A 260 11.27 20.71 5.10
N LEU A 261 11.29 19.44 5.54
CA LEU A 261 11.73 19.07 6.88
C LEU A 261 13.25 19.18 7.07
N TRP A 262 14.05 19.09 6.00
CA TRP A 262 15.49 19.35 6.03
C TRP A 262 15.80 20.84 6.15
N GLU A 263 15.03 21.69 5.47
CA GLU A 263 15.19 23.14 5.54
C GLU A 263 14.92 23.68 6.95
N SER A 264 13.82 23.26 7.57
CA SER A 264 13.55 23.60 8.96
C SER A 264 12.55 22.65 9.63
N PRO A 265 12.47 22.64 10.97
CA PRO A 265 11.46 21.86 11.68
C PRO A 265 10.06 22.46 11.47
N HIS A 266 9.08 21.62 11.16
CA HIS A 266 7.70 22.06 10.91
C HIS A 266 6.68 21.32 11.79
N THR A 267 5.58 21.98 12.12
CA THR A 267 4.40 21.32 12.72
C THR A 267 3.45 20.83 11.62
N MET A 268 2.57 19.89 11.95
CA MET A 268 1.50 19.45 11.04
C MET A 268 0.65 20.61 10.53
N ALA A 269 0.27 21.53 11.42
CA ALA A 269 -0.51 22.71 11.07
C ALA A 269 0.22 23.64 10.08
N ARG A 270 1.55 23.78 10.24
CA ARG A 270 2.37 24.61 9.36
C ARG A 270 2.51 23.97 7.98
N LEU A 271 2.87 22.68 7.91
CA LEU A 271 2.98 21.94 6.66
C LEU A 271 1.67 21.97 5.86
N SER A 272 0.53 21.77 6.54
CA SER A 272 -0.78 21.84 5.89
C SER A 272 -1.13 23.24 5.36
N LYS A 273 -0.55 24.30 5.92
CA LYS A 273 -0.82 25.69 5.51
C LYS A 273 0.12 26.12 4.37
N GLU A 274 1.39 25.77 4.46
CA GLU A 274 2.43 26.16 3.50
C GLU A 274 2.43 25.29 2.24
N CYS A 275 2.00 24.02 2.36
CA CYS A 275 1.88 23.07 1.24
C CYS A 275 0.49 22.40 1.22
N PRO A 276 -0.57 23.12 0.80
CA PRO A 276 -1.93 22.59 0.77
C PRO A 276 -2.09 21.29 -0.04
N GLU A 277 -1.26 21.08 -1.05
CA GLU A 277 -1.21 19.88 -1.89
C GLU A 277 -0.80 18.62 -1.13
N LEU A 278 -0.04 18.75 -0.04
CA LEU A 278 0.35 17.63 0.82
C LEU A 278 -0.76 17.26 1.82
N LYS A 279 -1.68 18.19 2.11
CA LYS A 279 -2.70 18.05 3.15
C LYS A 279 -3.47 16.72 3.11
N PRO A 280 -3.91 16.19 1.95
CA PRO A 280 -4.64 14.91 1.92
C PRO A 280 -3.82 13.72 2.41
N TRP A 281 -2.49 13.81 2.32
CA TRP A 281 -1.57 12.70 2.55
C TRP A 281 -0.68 12.89 3.78
N LEU A 282 -0.63 14.11 4.31
CA LEU A 282 0.35 14.55 5.29
C LEU A 282 0.43 13.64 6.51
N THR A 283 -0.70 13.28 7.12
CA THR A 283 -0.73 12.39 8.29
C THR A 283 -0.12 11.03 7.98
N ARG A 284 -0.44 10.47 6.80
CA ARG A 284 0.07 9.16 6.36
C ARG A 284 1.54 9.19 6.02
N ASP A 285 2.00 10.24 5.33
CA ASP A 285 3.40 10.38 4.94
C ASP A 285 4.29 10.65 6.18
N ILE A 286 3.82 11.45 7.14
CA ILE A 286 4.50 11.63 8.45
C ILE A 286 4.48 10.33 9.26
N TYR A 287 3.40 9.55 9.20
CA TYR A 287 3.32 8.26 9.87
C TYR A 287 4.31 7.25 9.28
N ALA A 288 4.47 7.23 7.96
CA ALA A 288 5.49 6.43 7.30
C ALA A 288 6.90 6.79 7.79
N LEU A 289 7.23 8.09 7.83
CA LEU A 289 8.51 8.58 8.35
C LEU A 289 8.71 8.24 9.84
N TYR A 290 7.63 8.26 10.63
CA TYR A 290 7.65 7.86 12.04
C TYR A 290 7.97 6.37 12.20
N LEU A 291 7.28 5.49 11.46
CA LEU A 291 7.53 4.04 11.50
C LEU A 291 8.94 3.69 11.05
N THR A 292 9.49 4.41 10.06
CA THR A 292 10.88 4.22 9.60
C THR A 292 11.92 4.91 10.48
N ARG A 293 11.50 5.57 11.57
CA ARG A 293 12.37 6.32 12.51
C ARG A 293 13.17 7.44 11.86
N CYS A 294 12.62 8.02 10.79
CA CYS A 294 13.21 9.11 10.04
C CYS A 294 12.94 10.47 10.68
N ILE A 295 12.00 10.57 11.62
CA ILE A 295 11.63 11.84 12.27
C ILE A 295 11.68 11.79 13.80
N SER A 296 11.70 12.97 14.42
CA SER A 296 11.65 13.18 15.88
C SER A 296 11.01 14.51 16.23
N THR A 297 10.35 14.60 17.38
CA THR A 297 9.90 15.89 17.97
C THR A 297 10.92 16.48 18.94
N GLN A 298 12.00 15.76 19.23
CA GLN A 298 13.15 16.26 19.97
C GLN A 298 14.12 16.90 18.99
N LYS A 299 14.66 18.07 19.36
CA LYS A 299 15.71 18.74 18.60
C LYS A 299 16.87 17.77 18.41
N PRO A 300 17.39 17.58 17.18
CA PRO A 300 18.52 16.69 16.97
C PRO A 300 19.71 17.18 17.80
N VAL A 301 20.08 16.40 18.81
CA VAL A 301 21.36 16.57 19.50
C VAL A 301 22.41 16.05 18.54
N SER A 302 23.44 16.85 18.26
CA SER A 302 24.55 16.47 17.38
C SER A 302 25.09 15.09 17.78
N SER A 303 24.94 14.13 16.85
CA SER A 303 25.57 12.80 16.79
C SER A 303 25.61 11.94 18.07
N LYS A 304 24.72 10.94 18.14
CA LYS A 304 25.09 9.53 18.40
C LYS A 304 23.96 8.62 17.90
N GLU A 305 24.34 7.51 17.27
CA GLU A 305 23.46 6.52 16.62
C GLU A 305 22.22 6.17 17.46
N PRO A 306 21.01 6.05 16.86
CA PRO A 306 19.84 5.68 17.61
C PRO A 306 19.82 4.17 17.90
N ALA A 307 19.59 3.86 19.17
CA ALA A 307 19.44 2.54 19.74
C ALA A 307 18.44 1.63 19.00
N SER A 308 18.83 0.35 18.95
CA SER A 308 18.02 -0.82 18.61
C SER A 308 16.66 -0.79 19.33
N SER A 309 15.58 -0.69 18.57
CA SER A 309 14.24 -1.01 19.06
C SER A 309 13.28 -1.16 17.87
N LEU A 310 12.21 -1.91 18.08
CA LEU A 310 11.07 -2.09 17.17
C LEU A 310 10.41 -0.75 16.80
N PRO A 311 9.54 -0.67 15.78
CA PRO A 311 8.73 0.53 15.56
C PRO A 311 8.16 1.06 16.89
N PRO A 312 8.21 2.38 17.12
CA PRO A 312 7.73 2.99 18.36
C PRO A 312 6.27 2.63 18.66
N PRO A 313 5.86 2.54 19.95
CA PRO A 313 4.50 2.18 20.34
C PRO A 313 3.50 3.21 19.81
N LEU A 314 2.39 2.70 19.28
CA LEU A 314 1.21 3.52 18.98
C LEU A 314 0.58 3.93 20.31
N ASP A 315 0.75 5.20 20.70
CA ASP A 315 -0.10 5.81 21.72
C ASP A 315 -1.53 5.85 21.15
N ASN A 316 -2.44 5.06 21.73
CA ASN A 316 -3.88 5.02 21.46
C ASN A 316 -4.29 4.94 19.97
N ALA A 317 -3.78 3.96 19.23
CA ALA A 317 -4.49 3.52 18.03
C ALA A 317 -5.73 2.71 18.47
N SER A 318 -6.89 3.13 17.97
CA SER A 318 -8.23 2.58 18.22
C SER A 318 -8.31 1.04 18.31
N PRO A 319 -9.26 0.51 19.10
CA PRO A 319 -9.38 -0.94 19.30
C PRO A 319 -9.66 -1.66 17.97
N SER A 320 -8.73 -2.55 17.59
CA SER A 320 -8.87 -3.68 16.66
C SER A 320 -9.34 -3.37 15.23
N LEU A 321 -8.38 -3.26 14.29
CA LEU A 321 -8.63 -3.28 12.83
C LEU A 321 -9.27 -4.60 12.38
N LEU A 322 -8.92 -5.72 13.02
CA LEU A 322 -9.56 -7.03 12.78
C LEU A 322 -11.03 -7.10 13.21
N ASN A 323 -11.46 -6.43 14.29
CA ASN A 323 -12.88 -6.47 14.69
C ASN A 323 -13.78 -5.63 13.78
N ARG A 324 -13.25 -4.67 13.02
CA ARG A 324 -14.04 -3.87 12.07
C ARG A 324 -14.19 -4.53 10.69
N LEU A 325 -13.38 -5.55 10.41
CA LEU A 325 -13.56 -6.43 9.26
C LEU A 325 -14.41 -7.68 9.58
N GLY A 326 -14.87 -7.87 10.82
CA GLY A 326 -15.51 -9.12 11.26
C GLY A 326 -16.66 -9.05 12.28
N ARG A 327 -17.11 -7.89 12.78
CA ARG A 327 -18.25 -7.84 13.72
C ARG A 327 -19.54 -7.32 13.10
N ASN A 328 -20.35 -8.26 12.66
CA ASN A 328 -21.81 -8.12 12.63
C ASN A 328 -22.45 -9.45 13.01
N MET A 329 -22.18 -10.00 14.20
CA MET A 329 -23.05 -11.01 14.79
C MET A 329 -23.12 -10.92 16.32
N HIS A 330 -24.37 -10.83 16.78
CA HIS A 330 -24.95 -11.17 18.08
C HIS A 330 -24.86 -10.18 19.25
N THR A 331 -25.96 -9.43 19.40
CA THR A 331 -26.64 -9.33 20.70
C THR A 331 -27.84 -10.27 20.66
N ILE A 332 -27.77 -11.39 21.38
CA ILE A 332 -28.94 -12.05 21.95
C ILE A 332 -28.82 -11.82 23.45
N SER A 333 -29.78 -11.11 24.04
CA SER A 333 -30.25 -11.42 25.38
C SER A 333 -31.74 -11.17 25.43
N ALA A 334 -32.42 -12.16 25.97
CA ALA A 334 -33.83 -12.19 26.28
C ALA A 334 -34.20 -11.11 27.31
N ASP A 335 -35.47 -10.71 27.30
CA ASP A 335 -36.26 -10.68 28.52
C ASP A 335 -37.70 -11.10 28.25
N LEU A 336 -38.21 -11.87 29.19
CA LEU A 336 -39.53 -12.45 29.30
C LEU A 336 -40.56 -11.39 29.72
N THR A 337 -41.68 -11.31 29.01
CA THR A 337 -43.04 -11.59 29.54
C THR A 337 -44.06 -11.61 28.41
#